data_AF-A0A815BN10-F1
#
_entry.id   AF-A0A815BN10-F1
#
_cell.length_a   1.000
_cell.length_b   1.000
_cell.length_c   1.000
_cell.angle_alpha   90.00
_cell.angle_beta   90.00
_cell.angle_gamma   90.00
#
_symmetry.space_group_name_H-M   'P 1'
#
loop_
_entity.id
_entity.type
_entity.pdbx_description
1 polymer ?
#
loop_
_entity_poly.entity_id
_entity_poly.type
_entity_poly.pdbx_seq_one_letter_code
_entity_poly.pdbx_strand_id
1 'polypeptide(L)'
;MILKDDDVVKIDLGCHIDGYVAVVAHTLIVGATREKKVTGRRADCILAAYYAAEAALRLVKPTENNTAVTEVIDRIANAYHCKPVEGMISYQMTRGVIDGEKKIYQNPSEMQRREIEKQEFALHEVYAVDVLVSSGEGKPRETDIRTTVYKKKDFIYQLRMKSSRAFLSEVEKRFSLMPFTLRHFEDEKRARMGVIECAKHDLVEPYPVYQEKEGEFVAEFKFTLLLMPSGQMKITGLPIDLDLYESEYKIADSDIKQLLTSSTQKKKNKKKKKKGTGASGAAALDNVEAVEDDGDEDFEDEPDPVAQKKSTKSKKSK
;
A
#
# COMPACT_ATOMS: atom_id res chain seq x y z
N MET A 1 -12.66 22.40 5.22
CA MET A 1 -13.11 21.42 6.22
C MET A 1 -12.16 21.49 7.40
N ILE A 2 -12.67 21.50 8.62
CA ILE A 2 -11.89 21.45 9.85
C ILE A 2 -12.23 20.10 10.49
N LEU A 3 -11.19 19.35 10.90
CA LEU A 3 -11.37 18.04 11.53
C LEU A 3 -12.11 18.17 12.86
N LYS A 4 -12.96 17.19 13.16
CA LYS A 4 -13.76 17.11 14.40
C LYS A 4 -13.54 15.76 15.07
N ASP A 5 -13.84 15.70 16.36
CA ASP A 5 -13.88 14.45 17.10
C ASP A 5 -14.80 13.43 16.41
N ASP A 6 -14.38 12.17 16.44
CA ASP A 6 -15.06 11.02 15.85
C ASP A 6 -15.11 11.01 14.30
N ASP A 7 -14.39 11.91 13.63
CA ASP A 7 -14.15 11.83 12.18
C ASP A 7 -13.26 10.61 11.85
N VAL A 8 -13.68 9.84 10.84
CA VAL A 8 -12.86 8.76 10.26
C VAL A 8 -11.93 9.38 9.20
N VAL A 9 -10.64 9.43 9.50
CA VAL A 9 -9.65 10.08 8.65
C VAL A 9 -8.75 9.04 8.01
N LYS A 10 -8.67 9.07 6.67
CA LYS A 10 -7.70 8.32 5.88
C LYS A 10 -6.56 9.25 5.49
N ILE A 11 -5.34 8.83 5.77
CA ILE A 11 -4.11 9.52 5.32
C ILE A 11 -3.44 8.58 4.33
N ASP A 12 -3.32 8.99 3.06
CA ASP A 12 -2.68 8.23 1.98
C ASP A 12 -1.58 9.08 1.33
N LEU A 13 -0.37 8.53 1.26
CA LEU A 13 0.80 9.21 0.72
C LEU A 13 1.83 8.21 0.20
N GLY A 14 2.78 8.72 -0.58
CA GLY A 14 3.91 7.93 -1.05
C GLY A 14 5.13 8.77 -1.34
N CYS A 15 6.27 8.11 -1.42
CA CYS A 15 7.53 8.67 -1.86
C CYS A 15 8.23 7.71 -2.83
N HIS A 16 9.26 8.19 -3.52
CA HIS A 16 10.10 7.33 -4.33
C HIS A 16 11.55 7.80 -4.32
N ILE A 17 12.46 6.84 -4.50
CA ILE A 17 13.89 7.09 -4.70
C ILE A 17 14.29 6.36 -5.98
N ASP A 18 14.82 7.08 -6.97
CA ASP A 18 15.23 6.52 -8.26
C ASP A 18 14.15 5.68 -8.98
N GLY A 19 12.88 6.05 -8.76
CA GLY A 19 11.71 5.37 -9.32
C GLY A 19 11.24 4.14 -8.53
N TYR A 20 11.91 3.76 -7.44
CA TYR A 20 11.39 2.75 -6.50
C TYR A 20 10.43 3.41 -5.53
N VAL A 21 9.18 2.96 -5.54
CA VAL A 21 8.07 3.60 -4.84
C VAL A 21 7.79 2.91 -3.51
N ALA A 22 7.52 3.71 -2.47
CA ALA A 22 6.93 3.27 -1.22
C ALA A 22 5.66 4.09 -0.96
N VAL A 23 4.52 3.40 -0.84
CA VAL A 23 3.21 3.98 -0.51
C VAL A 23 2.70 3.46 0.83
N VAL A 24 1.89 4.28 1.50
CA VAL A 24 1.25 3.95 2.76
C VAL A 24 -0.08 4.70 2.88
N ALA A 25 -1.08 3.99 3.40
CA ALA A 25 -2.31 4.60 3.85
C ALA A 25 -2.72 4.04 5.21
N HIS A 26 -3.31 4.89 6.02
CA HIS A 26 -3.72 4.55 7.37
C HIS A 26 -5.03 5.25 7.72
N THR A 27 -5.90 4.53 8.43
CA THR A 27 -7.15 5.07 8.96
C THR A 27 -7.08 5.25 10.45
N LEU A 28 -7.50 6.41 10.93
CA LEU A 28 -7.62 6.73 12.35
C LEU A 28 -8.94 7.44 12.66
N ILE A 29 -9.29 7.47 13.94
CA ILE A 29 -10.40 8.27 14.45
C ILE A 29 -9.84 9.47 15.22
N VAL A 30 -10.31 10.67 14.89
CA VAL A 30 -9.92 11.89 15.60
C VAL A 30 -10.46 11.83 17.04
N GLY A 31 -9.57 11.98 18.02
CA GLY A 31 -9.94 12.00 19.45
C GLY A 31 -10.16 10.63 20.09
N ALA A 32 -9.84 9.52 19.41
CA ALA A 32 -9.90 8.19 20.01
C ALA A 32 -8.82 7.99 21.07
N THR A 33 -9.22 7.47 22.23
CA THR A 33 -8.35 7.18 23.39
C THR A 33 -8.79 5.87 24.04
N ARG A 34 -8.00 5.32 24.97
CA ARG A 34 -8.36 4.08 25.67
C ARG A 34 -9.57 4.26 26.58
N GLU A 35 -9.79 5.48 27.06
CA GLU A 35 -10.95 5.89 27.87
C GLU A 35 -12.18 6.18 26.99
N LYS A 36 -11.97 6.75 25.81
CA LYS A 36 -13.01 7.01 24.79
C LYS A 36 -12.79 6.09 23.59
N LYS A 37 -13.09 4.81 23.78
CA LYS A 37 -12.99 3.79 22.72
C LYS A 37 -13.95 4.09 21.57
N VAL A 38 -13.52 3.71 20.38
CA VAL A 38 -14.33 3.74 19.16
C VAL A 38 -15.23 2.52 19.16
N THR A 39 -16.53 2.73 18.96
CA THR A 39 -17.55 1.67 18.94
C THR A 39 -18.42 1.73 17.68
N GLY A 40 -19.24 0.70 17.49
CA GLY A 40 -20.23 0.62 16.42
C GLY A 40 -19.60 0.57 15.02
N ARG A 41 -20.32 1.09 14.01
CA ARG A 41 -19.94 0.95 12.59
C ARG A 41 -18.54 1.47 12.23
N ARG A 42 -18.03 2.47 12.95
CA ARG A 42 -16.65 2.97 12.77
C ARG A 42 -15.63 1.91 13.19
N ALA A 43 -15.83 1.30 14.35
CA ALA A 43 -14.97 0.22 14.86
C ALA A 43 -15.05 -1.01 13.96
N ASP A 44 -16.27 -1.42 13.58
CA ASP A 44 -16.50 -2.55 12.67
C ASP A 44 -15.73 -2.37 11.35
N CYS A 45 -15.86 -1.20 10.73
CA CYS A 45 -15.24 -0.88 9.45
C CYS A 45 -13.71 -0.86 9.53
N ILE A 46 -13.15 -0.24 10.57
CA ILE A 46 -11.70 -0.16 10.78
C ILE A 46 -11.12 -1.53 11.08
N LEU A 47 -11.73 -2.30 11.99
CA LEU A 47 -11.27 -3.66 12.31
C LEU A 47 -11.37 -4.58 11.10
N ALA A 48 -12.44 -4.48 10.31
CA ALA A 48 -12.59 -5.23 9.06
C ALA A 48 -11.45 -4.92 8.08
N ALA A 49 -11.18 -3.64 7.81
CA ALA A 49 -10.10 -3.23 6.92
C ALA A 49 -8.72 -3.67 7.44
N TYR A 50 -8.47 -3.52 8.75
CA TYR A 50 -7.21 -3.89 9.37
C TYR A 50 -6.94 -5.40 9.28
N TYR A 51 -7.90 -6.23 9.71
CA TYR A 51 -7.72 -7.67 9.64
C TYR A 51 -7.65 -8.18 8.20
N ALA A 52 -8.35 -7.54 7.26
CA ALA A 52 -8.23 -7.84 5.84
C ALA A 52 -6.82 -7.51 5.31
N ALA A 53 -6.25 -6.38 5.71
CA ALA A 53 -4.88 -5.99 5.37
C ALA A 53 -3.83 -6.96 5.96
N GLU A 54 -4.01 -7.38 7.22
CA GLU A 54 -3.15 -8.35 7.89
C GLU A 54 -3.26 -9.76 7.28
N ALA A 55 -4.43 -10.14 6.80
CA ALA A 55 -4.61 -11.38 6.05
C ALA A 55 -3.94 -11.29 4.67
N ALA A 56 -4.12 -10.18 3.95
CA ALA A 56 -3.48 -9.94 2.67
C ALA A 56 -1.95 -9.98 2.78
N LEU A 57 -1.37 -9.37 3.82
CA LEU A 57 0.06 -9.44 4.14
C LEU A 57 0.60 -10.88 4.18
N ARG A 58 -0.22 -11.85 4.63
CA ARG A 58 0.17 -13.26 4.78
C ARG A 58 -0.12 -14.10 3.54
N LEU A 59 -1.04 -13.65 2.70
CA LEU A 59 -1.45 -14.34 1.47
C LEU A 59 -0.72 -13.86 0.23
N VAL A 60 -0.22 -12.62 0.18
CA VAL A 60 0.62 -12.17 -0.94
C VAL A 60 2.00 -12.82 -0.82
N LYS A 61 2.13 -14.03 -1.35
CA LYS A 61 3.33 -14.87 -1.32
C LYS A 61 3.37 -15.84 -2.49
N PRO A 62 4.54 -16.37 -2.90
CA PRO A 62 4.64 -17.19 -4.10
C PRO A 62 3.82 -18.50 -4.15
N THR A 63 3.29 -18.97 -3.03
CA THR A 63 2.44 -20.19 -2.99
C THR A 63 0.96 -19.90 -3.16
N GLU A 64 0.58 -18.64 -3.34
CA GLU A 64 -0.78 -18.15 -3.43
C GLU A 64 -0.98 -17.36 -4.72
N ASN A 65 -2.23 -16.94 -4.96
CA ASN A 65 -2.62 -16.15 -6.11
C ASN A 65 -3.51 -14.98 -5.70
N ASN A 66 -3.69 -14.04 -6.62
CA ASN A 66 -4.52 -12.84 -6.41
C ASN A 66 -5.96 -13.15 -5.99
N THR A 67 -6.63 -14.16 -6.58
CA THR A 67 -8.01 -14.53 -6.24
C THR A 67 -8.16 -14.96 -4.78
N ALA A 68 -7.19 -15.72 -4.24
CA ALA A 68 -7.21 -16.15 -2.83
C ALA A 68 -7.17 -14.96 -1.86
N VAL A 69 -6.44 -13.90 -2.21
CA VAL A 69 -6.39 -12.66 -1.43
C VAL A 69 -7.76 -11.97 -1.46
N THR A 70 -8.36 -11.83 -2.66
CA THR A 70 -9.70 -11.24 -2.84
C THR A 70 -10.75 -11.94 -1.99
N GLU A 71 -10.81 -13.27 -2.04
CA GLU A 71 -11.80 -14.07 -1.32
C GLU A 71 -11.67 -13.93 0.21
N VAL A 72 -10.44 -13.87 0.73
CA VAL A 72 -10.22 -13.70 2.17
C VAL A 72 -10.58 -12.29 2.64
N ILE A 73 -10.26 -11.26 1.85
CA ILE A 73 -10.70 -9.88 2.13
C ILE A 73 -12.24 -9.82 2.22
N ASP A 74 -12.95 -10.42 1.25
CA ASP A 74 -14.42 -10.48 1.25
C ASP A 74 -14.96 -11.19 2.51
N ARG A 75 -14.39 -12.35 2.88
CA ARG A 75 -14.82 -13.10 4.08
C ARG A 75 -14.61 -12.31 5.37
N ILE A 76 -13.48 -11.62 5.51
CA ILE A 76 -13.19 -10.80 6.70
C ILE A 76 -14.14 -9.62 6.78
N ALA A 77 -14.35 -8.89 5.69
CA ALA A 77 -15.26 -7.76 5.66
C ALA A 77 -16.69 -8.18 6.02
N ASN A 78 -17.17 -9.31 5.49
CA ASN A 78 -18.49 -9.85 5.82
C ASN A 78 -18.63 -10.22 7.30
N ALA A 79 -17.55 -10.65 7.97
CA ALA A 79 -17.59 -10.98 9.40
C ALA A 79 -17.90 -9.77 10.31
N TYR A 80 -17.68 -8.55 9.82
CA TYR A 80 -18.01 -7.28 10.48
C TYR A 80 -19.19 -6.56 9.83
N HIS A 81 -19.99 -7.28 9.03
CA HIS A 81 -21.09 -6.72 8.24
C HIS A 81 -20.67 -5.54 7.36
N CYS A 82 -19.44 -5.57 6.83
CA CYS A 82 -18.89 -4.56 5.94
C CYS A 82 -18.69 -5.14 4.53
N LYS A 83 -18.40 -4.27 3.56
CA LYS A 83 -18.13 -4.64 2.16
C LYS A 83 -16.83 -4.02 1.67
N PRO A 84 -15.93 -4.79 1.03
CA PRO A 84 -14.78 -4.19 0.36
C PRO A 84 -15.26 -3.27 -0.76
N VAL A 85 -14.54 -2.18 -0.98
CA VAL A 85 -14.90 -1.19 -2.00
C VAL A 85 -14.75 -1.81 -3.40
N GLU A 86 -15.83 -1.72 -4.19
CA GLU A 86 -15.96 -2.33 -5.52
C GLU A 86 -14.91 -1.78 -6.47
N GLY A 87 -14.19 -2.69 -7.12
CA GLY A 87 -13.25 -2.37 -8.19
C GLY A 87 -11.94 -1.74 -7.76
N MET A 88 -11.63 -1.68 -6.45
CA MET A 88 -10.31 -1.26 -5.97
C MET A 88 -9.23 -2.28 -6.33
N ILE A 89 -8.02 -1.79 -6.64
CA ILE A 89 -6.93 -2.61 -7.14
C ILE A 89 -5.66 -2.35 -6.32
N SER A 90 -5.06 -3.42 -5.79
CA SER A 90 -3.67 -3.41 -5.35
C SER A 90 -2.77 -3.78 -6.52
N TYR A 91 -1.67 -3.05 -6.70
CA TYR A 91 -0.80 -3.20 -7.85
C TYR A 91 0.57 -3.76 -7.49
N GLN A 92 1.13 -4.56 -8.39
CA GLN A 92 2.57 -4.75 -8.45
C GLN A 92 3.25 -3.41 -8.76
N MET A 93 4.38 -3.15 -8.13
CA MET A 93 5.22 -1.99 -8.42
C MET A 93 6.57 -2.42 -8.98
N THR A 94 7.06 -1.68 -9.97
CA THR A 94 8.42 -1.82 -10.51
C THR A 94 9.07 -0.43 -10.60
N ARG A 95 10.34 -0.37 -11.00
CA ARG A 95 11.05 0.91 -11.10
C ARG A 95 10.35 1.84 -12.11
N GLY A 96 9.84 2.96 -11.63
CA GLY A 96 9.14 3.97 -12.42
C GLY A 96 7.67 3.65 -12.70
N VAL A 97 7.13 2.53 -12.20
CA VAL A 97 5.76 2.07 -12.46
C VAL A 97 5.07 1.72 -11.15
N ILE A 98 4.07 2.52 -10.78
CA ILE A 98 3.27 2.34 -9.55
C ILE A 98 2.08 1.38 -9.74
N ASP A 99 1.68 1.12 -10.99
CA ASP A 99 0.49 0.36 -11.40
C ASP A 99 0.86 -0.74 -12.40
N GLY A 100 1.72 -1.65 -11.97
CA GLY A 100 2.22 -2.75 -12.79
C GLY A 100 1.15 -3.75 -13.26
N GLU A 101 1.62 -4.76 -13.98
CA GLU A 101 0.75 -5.71 -14.69
C GLU A 101 -0.05 -6.62 -13.74
N LYS A 102 0.58 -7.08 -12.65
CA LYS A 102 -0.08 -7.95 -11.67
C LYS A 102 -0.94 -7.16 -10.69
N LYS A 103 -2.16 -7.64 -10.49
CA LYS A 103 -3.23 -6.92 -9.80
C LYS A 103 -3.98 -7.85 -8.85
N ILE A 104 -4.34 -7.31 -7.69
CA ILE A 104 -5.28 -7.92 -6.75
C ILE A 104 -6.52 -7.03 -6.71
N TYR A 105 -7.66 -7.58 -7.12
CA TYR A 105 -8.91 -6.84 -7.16
C TYR A 105 -9.69 -7.06 -5.87
N GLN A 106 -10.30 -6.01 -5.34
CA GLN A 106 -11.26 -6.09 -4.25
C GLN A 106 -12.66 -5.95 -4.82
N ASN A 107 -13.56 -6.83 -4.39
CA ASN A 107 -14.97 -6.82 -4.79
C ASN A 107 -15.17 -6.44 -6.27
N PRO A 108 -14.62 -7.23 -7.23
CA PRO A 108 -14.61 -6.81 -8.62
C PRO A 108 -16.02 -6.74 -9.21
N SER A 109 -16.26 -5.72 -10.03
CA SER A 109 -17.50 -5.57 -10.81
C SER A 109 -17.66 -6.71 -11.82
N GLU A 110 -18.85 -6.88 -12.39
CA GLU A 110 -19.12 -7.92 -13.40
C GLU A 110 -18.20 -7.83 -14.62
N MET A 111 -17.84 -6.61 -15.03
CA MET A 111 -16.92 -6.37 -16.14
C MET A 111 -15.50 -6.82 -15.75
N GLN A 112 -15.00 -6.36 -14.60
CA GLN A 112 -13.67 -6.72 -14.11
C GLN A 112 -13.53 -8.23 -13.91
N ARG A 113 -14.56 -8.92 -13.40
CA ARG A 113 -14.53 -10.39 -13.22
C ARG A 113 -14.24 -11.16 -14.50
N ARG A 114 -14.55 -10.62 -15.68
CA ARG A 114 -14.26 -11.23 -16.98
C ARG A 114 -12.81 -11.02 -17.42
N GLU A 115 -12.17 -9.98 -16.90
CA GLU A 115 -10.79 -9.58 -17.25
C GLU A 115 -9.77 -10.05 -16.21
N ILE A 116 -10.23 -10.48 -15.02
CA ILE A 116 -9.35 -10.97 -13.97
C ILE A 116 -8.78 -12.31 -14.36
N GLU A 117 -7.50 -12.28 -14.72
CA GLU A 117 -6.68 -13.46 -14.84
C GLU A 117 -6.13 -13.86 -13.47
N LYS A 118 -6.07 -15.17 -13.23
CA LYS A 118 -5.41 -15.71 -12.04
C LYS A 118 -3.91 -15.50 -12.18
N GLN A 119 -3.34 -14.75 -11.23
CA GLN A 119 -1.92 -14.38 -11.25
C GLN A 119 -1.24 -14.93 -9.99
N GLU A 120 -0.15 -15.66 -10.20
CA GLU A 120 0.72 -16.14 -9.13
C GLU A 120 1.74 -15.06 -8.75
N PHE A 121 2.04 -14.97 -7.46
CA PHE A 121 3.09 -14.09 -6.95
C PHE A 121 4.47 -14.74 -7.14
N ALA A 122 5.53 -13.95 -7.32
CA ALA A 122 6.89 -14.44 -7.47
C ALA A 122 7.87 -13.78 -6.50
N LEU A 123 9.01 -14.43 -6.27
CA LEU A 123 10.10 -13.85 -5.48
C LEU A 123 10.66 -12.61 -6.17
N HIS A 124 11.11 -11.65 -5.37
CA HIS A 124 11.64 -10.33 -5.75
C HIS A 124 10.61 -9.39 -6.39
N GLU A 125 9.32 -9.69 -6.26
CA GLU A 125 8.25 -8.75 -6.61
C GLU A 125 7.92 -7.80 -5.45
N VAL A 126 7.43 -6.62 -5.80
CA VAL A 126 6.97 -5.59 -4.87
C VAL A 126 5.51 -5.27 -5.15
N TYR A 127 4.71 -5.11 -4.11
CA TYR A 127 3.28 -4.80 -4.21
C TYR A 127 2.90 -3.63 -3.31
N ALA A 128 2.08 -2.72 -3.84
CA ALA A 128 1.27 -1.81 -3.04
C ALA A 128 -0.04 -2.53 -2.70
N VAL A 129 -0.10 -3.17 -1.54
CA VAL A 129 -1.32 -3.81 -1.04
C VAL A 129 -2.19 -2.73 -0.44
N ASP A 130 -3.39 -2.56 -0.98
CA ASP A 130 -4.32 -1.49 -0.64
C ASP A 130 -5.70 -2.07 -0.33
N VAL A 131 -6.12 -1.97 0.94
CA VAL A 131 -7.38 -2.55 1.43
C VAL A 131 -8.33 -1.44 1.83
N LEU A 132 -9.46 -1.32 1.12
CA LEU A 132 -10.53 -0.38 1.42
C LEU A 132 -11.81 -1.14 1.73
N VAL A 133 -12.37 -0.90 2.92
CA VAL A 133 -13.61 -1.51 3.38
C VAL A 133 -14.61 -0.42 3.75
N SER A 134 -15.84 -0.60 3.29
CA SER A 134 -17.00 0.26 3.55
C SER A 134 -17.91 -0.38 4.59
N SER A 135 -18.46 0.42 5.49
CA SER A 135 -19.57 0.00 6.36
C SER A 135 -20.90 -0.11 5.60
N GLY A 136 -20.98 0.43 4.39
CA GLY A 136 -22.17 0.40 3.52
C GLY A 136 -22.13 -0.73 2.49
N GLU A 137 -22.56 -0.41 1.26
CA GLU A 137 -22.67 -1.37 0.16
C GLU A 137 -21.33 -1.66 -0.54
N GLY A 138 -20.30 -0.83 -0.28
CA GLY A 138 -19.01 -0.94 -0.96
C GLY A 138 -19.05 -0.42 -2.39
N LYS A 139 -19.98 0.47 -2.73
CA LYS A 139 -20.21 0.97 -4.09
C LYS A 139 -20.18 2.50 -4.11
N PRO A 140 -19.00 3.10 -3.89
CA PRO A 140 -18.90 4.55 -3.80
C PRO A 140 -19.18 5.17 -5.15
N ARG A 141 -19.69 6.40 -5.12
CA ARG A 141 -20.02 7.18 -6.32
C ARG A 141 -18.99 8.28 -6.51
N GLU A 142 -18.67 8.56 -7.75
CA GLU A 142 -17.89 9.75 -8.08
C GLU A 142 -18.66 11.00 -7.64
N THR A 143 -17.96 11.96 -7.05
CA THR A 143 -18.53 13.21 -6.55
C THR A 143 -18.23 14.38 -7.48
N ASP A 144 -18.96 15.49 -7.29
CA ASP A 144 -18.65 16.76 -7.96
C ASP A 144 -17.42 17.47 -7.37
N ILE A 145 -16.77 16.88 -6.35
CA ILE A 145 -15.54 17.43 -5.77
C ILE A 145 -14.45 17.36 -6.84
N ARG A 146 -13.84 18.52 -7.10
CA ARG A 146 -12.82 18.64 -8.13
C ARG A 146 -11.68 17.64 -7.93
N THR A 147 -11.44 16.82 -8.94
CA THR A 147 -10.23 16.01 -9.06
C THR A 147 -8.98 16.89 -9.08
N THR A 148 -8.05 16.61 -8.18
CA THR A 148 -6.78 17.35 -8.08
C THR A 148 -5.56 16.46 -8.20
N VAL A 149 -5.72 15.15 -8.13
CA VAL A 149 -4.65 14.17 -8.30
C VAL A 149 -4.73 13.55 -9.69
N TYR A 150 -3.59 13.53 -10.37
CA TYR A 150 -3.46 13.00 -11.72
C TYR A 150 -2.16 12.21 -11.83
N LYS A 151 -2.08 11.33 -12.81
CA LYS A 151 -0.87 10.61 -13.17
C LYS A 151 -0.61 10.72 -14.67
N LYS A 152 0.62 10.98 -15.09
CA LYS A 152 0.98 10.95 -16.52
C LYS A 152 0.91 9.53 -17.06
N LYS A 153 0.35 9.37 -18.26
CA LYS A 153 0.43 8.14 -19.05
C LYS A 153 1.52 8.28 -20.11
N ASP A 154 2.08 7.15 -20.54
CA ASP A 154 3.09 7.13 -21.59
C ASP A 154 2.45 7.05 -22.99
N PHE A 155 1.62 8.06 -23.29
CA PHE A 155 1.00 8.23 -24.59
C PHE A 155 1.52 9.49 -25.28
N ILE A 156 1.61 9.44 -26.61
CA ILE A 156 2.04 10.57 -27.43
C ILE A 156 0.82 11.19 -28.10
N TYR A 157 0.55 12.44 -27.78
CA TYR A 157 -0.50 13.23 -28.42
C TYR A 157 -0.05 14.67 -28.63
N GLN A 158 -0.38 15.24 -29.79
CA GLN A 158 -0.04 16.61 -30.12
C GLN A 158 -1.09 17.60 -29.58
N LEU A 159 -0.83 18.12 -28.37
CA LEU A 159 -1.68 19.13 -27.72
C LEU A 159 -1.77 20.43 -28.53
N ARG A 160 -2.98 20.97 -28.67
CA ARG A 160 -3.27 22.20 -29.43
C ARG A 160 -3.04 23.45 -28.61
N MET A 161 -3.39 23.47 -27.32
CA MET A 161 -3.24 24.66 -26.49
C MET A 161 -1.82 24.84 -25.96
N LYS A 162 -1.34 26.09 -25.95
CA LYS A 162 -0.02 26.44 -25.40
C LYS A 162 0.07 26.15 -23.90
N SER A 163 -1.01 26.38 -23.15
CA SER A 163 -1.08 26.10 -21.71
C SER A 163 -0.97 24.60 -21.41
N SER A 164 -1.62 23.74 -22.20
CA SER A 164 -1.56 22.29 -22.02
C SER A 164 -0.17 21.74 -22.31
N ARG A 165 0.50 22.22 -23.37
CA ARG A 165 1.90 21.85 -23.66
C ARG A 165 2.84 22.27 -22.53
N ALA A 166 2.68 23.49 -22.01
CA ALA A 166 3.49 23.96 -20.89
C ALA A 166 3.26 23.12 -19.62
N PHE A 167 1.99 22.81 -19.32
CA PHE A 167 1.61 21.95 -18.20
C PHE A 167 2.22 20.54 -18.33
N LEU A 168 2.07 19.87 -19.47
CA LEU A 168 2.59 18.51 -19.67
C LEU A 168 4.13 18.48 -19.59
N SER A 169 4.81 19.49 -20.13
CA SER A 169 6.27 19.60 -20.04
C SER A 169 6.74 19.77 -18.60
N GLU A 170 6.02 20.53 -17.78
CA GLU A 170 6.31 20.66 -16.36
C GLU A 170 6.07 19.35 -15.60
N VAL A 171 4.96 18.66 -15.91
CA VAL A 171 4.65 17.33 -15.34
C VAL A 171 5.79 16.34 -15.60
N GLU A 172 6.21 16.24 -16.86
CA GLU A 172 7.28 15.31 -17.27
C GLU A 172 8.60 15.61 -16.56
N LYS A 173 8.95 16.89 -16.42
CA LYS A 173 10.19 17.31 -15.75
C LYS A 173 10.17 17.06 -14.25
N ARG A 174 9.03 17.26 -13.58
CA ARG A 174 8.95 17.27 -12.11
C ARG A 174 8.46 15.96 -11.49
N PHE A 175 7.53 15.29 -12.16
CA PHE A 175 6.82 14.13 -11.63
C PHE A 175 7.04 12.86 -12.46
N SER A 176 7.56 12.99 -13.69
CA SER A 176 7.74 11.85 -14.61
C SER A 176 6.43 11.09 -14.80
N LEU A 177 6.37 9.81 -14.42
CA LEU A 177 5.19 8.94 -14.46
C LEU A 177 4.50 8.78 -13.09
N MET A 178 4.93 9.51 -12.06
CA MET A 178 4.36 9.40 -10.72
C MET A 178 3.10 10.25 -10.56
N PRO A 179 2.15 9.84 -9.69
CA PRO A 179 1.00 10.67 -9.35
C PRO A 179 1.42 12.02 -8.76
N PHE A 180 0.66 13.06 -9.08
CA PHE A 180 0.92 14.42 -8.62
C PHE A 180 -0.39 15.16 -8.34
N THR A 181 -0.32 16.19 -7.49
CA THR A 181 -1.45 17.10 -7.25
C THR A 181 -1.27 18.44 -7.97
N LEU A 182 -2.37 19.00 -8.49
CA LEU A 182 -2.38 20.34 -9.10
C LEU A 182 -1.89 21.45 -8.16
N ARG A 183 -1.93 21.23 -6.84
CA ARG A 183 -1.43 22.18 -5.84
C ARG A 183 0.09 22.35 -5.84
N HIS A 184 0.84 21.43 -6.47
CA HIS A 184 2.30 21.55 -6.57
C HIS A 184 2.77 22.52 -7.66
N PHE A 185 1.86 23.03 -8.51
CA PHE A 185 2.17 24.02 -9.54
C PHE A 185 2.13 25.43 -8.96
N GLU A 186 3.08 26.27 -9.34
CA GLU A 186 3.14 27.67 -8.87
C GLU A 186 1.88 28.46 -9.27
N ASP A 187 1.41 28.25 -10.50
CA ASP A 187 0.15 28.82 -11.00
C ASP A 187 -0.91 27.72 -11.15
N GLU A 188 -1.65 27.49 -10.06
CA GLU A 188 -2.72 26.50 -10.03
C GLU A 188 -3.80 26.80 -11.08
N LYS A 189 -4.09 28.07 -11.39
CA LYS A 189 -5.10 28.42 -12.41
C LYS A 189 -4.67 27.96 -13.80
N ARG A 190 -3.40 28.13 -14.15
CA ARG A 190 -2.84 27.61 -15.41
C ARG A 190 -2.83 26.09 -15.44
N ALA A 191 -2.44 25.44 -14.36
CA ALA A 191 -2.44 23.98 -14.27
C ALA A 191 -3.87 23.41 -14.47
N ARG A 192 -4.86 24.04 -13.83
CA ARG A 192 -6.29 23.71 -13.97
C ARG A 192 -6.82 23.84 -15.40
N MET A 193 -6.29 24.75 -16.21
CA MET A 193 -6.67 24.87 -17.63
C MET A 193 -5.93 23.85 -18.50
N GLY A 194 -4.64 23.62 -18.25
CA GLY A 194 -3.81 22.71 -19.03
C GLY A 194 -4.21 21.24 -18.87
N VAL A 195 -4.63 20.84 -17.67
CA VAL A 195 -4.99 19.45 -17.36
C VAL A 195 -6.23 18.96 -18.12
N ILE A 196 -7.15 19.86 -18.49
CA ILE A 196 -8.42 19.49 -19.14
C ILE A 196 -8.17 18.83 -20.50
N GLU A 197 -7.34 19.44 -21.34
CA GLU A 197 -6.99 18.88 -22.66
C GLU A 197 -6.16 17.61 -22.51
N CYS A 198 -5.22 17.59 -21.55
CA CYS A 198 -4.36 16.43 -21.31
C CYS A 198 -5.19 15.20 -20.86
N ALA A 199 -6.14 15.39 -19.95
CA ALA A 199 -7.01 14.31 -19.47
C ALA A 199 -7.96 13.83 -20.57
N LYS A 200 -8.52 14.76 -21.36
CA LYS A 200 -9.40 14.43 -22.49
C LYS A 200 -8.73 13.57 -23.57
N HIS A 201 -7.42 13.69 -23.71
CA HIS A 201 -6.62 12.96 -24.69
C HIS A 201 -5.73 11.87 -24.05
N ASP A 202 -6.10 11.41 -22.85
CA ASP A 202 -5.45 10.30 -22.13
C ASP A 202 -3.95 10.46 -21.86
N LEU A 203 -3.42 11.69 -21.92
CA LEU A 203 -2.04 12.00 -21.56
C LEU A 203 -1.83 12.01 -20.04
N VAL A 204 -2.90 12.31 -19.31
CA VAL A 204 -2.93 12.19 -17.85
C VAL A 204 -4.21 11.47 -17.42
N GLU A 205 -4.07 10.58 -16.46
CA GLU A 205 -5.16 9.87 -15.83
C GLU A 205 -5.64 10.62 -14.59
N PRO A 206 -6.94 10.95 -14.48
CA PRO A 206 -7.51 11.52 -13.25
C PRO A 206 -7.66 10.43 -12.18
N TYR A 207 -7.48 10.81 -10.91
CA TYR A 207 -7.91 10.01 -9.75
C TYR A 207 -9.11 10.72 -9.09
N PRO A 208 -10.36 10.43 -9.51
CA PRO A 208 -11.55 11.13 -9.04
C PRO A 208 -11.80 10.94 -7.54
N VAL A 209 -12.56 11.88 -6.97
CA VAL A 209 -12.97 11.80 -5.57
C VAL A 209 -14.26 10.99 -5.48
N TYR A 210 -14.17 9.84 -4.83
CA TYR A 210 -15.29 8.95 -4.58
C TYR A 210 -15.83 9.11 -3.16
N GLN A 211 -17.14 8.93 -3.00
CA GLN A 211 -17.80 8.99 -1.71
C GLN A 211 -18.82 7.86 -1.58
N GLU A 212 -18.84 7.26 -0.38
CA GLU A 212 -19.90 6.34 0.01
C GLU A 212 -21.20 7.08 0.36
N LYS A 213 -22.27 6.32 0.57
CA LYS A 213 -23.55 6.90 1.03
C LYS A 213 -23.36 7.72 2.31
N GLU A 214 -24.09 8.82 2.42
CA GLU A 214 -24.08 9.66 3.63
C GLU A 214 -24.41 8.83 4.88
N GLY A 215 -23.58 8.97 5.92
CA GLY A 215 -23.67 8.20 7.17
C GLY A 215 -22.82 6.93 7.20
N GLU A 216 -22.29 6.47 6.07
CA GLU A 216 -21.37 5.34 6.01
C GLU A 216 -19.91 5.77 6.14
N PHE A 217 -19.07 4.82 6.57
CA PHE A 217 -17.64 5.00 6.80
C PHE A 217 -16.84 4.11 5.86
N VAL A 218 -15.65 4.59 5.48
CA VAL A 218 -14.68 3.82 4.68
C VAL A 218 -13.32 3.91 5.35
N ALA A 219 -12.78 2.74 5.71
CA ALA A 219 -11.44 2.57 6.24
C ALA A 219 -10.50 2.00 5.17
N GLU A 220 -9.29 2.51 5.14
CA GLU A 220 -8.19 2.16 4.24
C GLU A 220 -6.93 1.82 5.04
N PHE A 221 -6.30 0.71 4.68
CA PHE A 221 -4.95 0.36 5.08
C PHE A 221 -4.15 -0.06 3.85
N LYS A 222 -3.06 0.66 3.59
CA LYS A 222 -2.18 0.41 2.45
C LYS A 222 -0.74 0.31 2.92
N PHE A 223 -0.02 -0.66 2.38
CA PHE A 223 1.39 -0.87 2.68
C PHE A 223 2.14 -1.41 1.46
N THR A 224 3.44 -1.16 1.45
CA THR A 224 4.37 -1.68 0.44
C THR A 224 5.00 -2.97 0.96
N LEU A 225 4.89 -4.02 0.15
CA LEU A 225 5.31 -5.38 0.48
C LEU A 225 6.37 -5.89 -0.50
N LEU A 226 7.49 -6.36 0.03
CA LEU A 226 8.56 -7.01 -0.72
C LEU A 226 8.50 -8.52 -0.53
N LEU A 227 8.57 -9.29 -1.62
CA LEU A 227 8.59 -10.75 -1.58
C LEU A 227 10.02 -11.28 -1.62
N MET A 228 10.66 -11.35 -0.45
CA MET A 228 12.05 -11.78 -0.33
C MET A 228 12.17 -13.30 -0.12
N PRO A 229 13.33 -13.92 -0.40
CA PRO A 229 13.56 -15.33 -0.09
C PRO A 229 13.32 -15.70 1.40
N SER A 230 13.55 -14.74 2.31
CA SER A 230 13.29 -14.84 3.75
C SER A 230 11.80 -14.83 4.12
N GLY A 231 10.93 -14.32 3.26
CA GLY A 231 9.50 -14.15 3.51
C GLY A 231 8.99 -12.80 3.04
N GLN A 232 7.75 -12.50 3.42
CA GLN A 232 7.09 -11.24 3.09
C GLN A 232 7.58 -10.13 4.01
N MET A 233 8.17 -9.07 3.43
CA MET A 233 8.74 -7.94 4.16
C MET A 233 7.89 -6.69 3.92
N LYS A 234 7.09 -6.32 4.93
CA LYS A 234 6.31 -5.08 4.93
C LYS A 234 7.23 -3.92 5.32
N ILE A 235 7.42 -2.96 4.42
CA ILE A 235 8.36 -1.84 4.62
C ILE A 235 7.65 -0.52 4.94
N THR A 236 6.32 -0.46 4.83
CA THR A 236 5.53 0.71 5.24
C THR A 236 4.29 0.32 6.03
N GLY A 237 3.68 1.31 6.67
CA GLY A 237 2.49 1.14 7.50
C GLY A 237 2.81 1.16 8.99
N LEU A 238 1.83 1.59 9.78
CA LEU A 238 1.91 1.67 11.22
C LEU A 238 1.02 0.60 11.86
N PRO A 239 1.39 0.05 13.03
CA PRO A 239 0.46 -0.73 13.82
C PRO A 239 -0.71 0.16 14.28
N ILE A 240 -1.87 -0.46 14.53
CA ILE A 240 -2.98 0.19 15.24
C ILE A 240 -3.04 -0.33 16.66
N ASP A 241 -3.41 0.53 17.61
CA ASP A 241 -3.76 0.08 18.96
C ASP A 241 -5.17 -0.51 18.93
N LEU A 242 -5.24 -1.84 18.92
CA LEU A 242 -6.51 -2.58 18.86
C LEU A 242 -7.39 -2.33 20.09
N ASP A 243 -6.81 -1.93 21.23
CA ASP A 243 -7.57 -1.67 22.45
C ASP A 243 -8.47 -0.43 22.34
N LEU A 244 -8.21 0.43 21.34
CA LEU A 244 -9.02 1.61 21.02
C LEU A 244 -10.36 1.25 20.38
N TYR A 245 -10.52 0.04 19.85
CA TYR A 245 -11.68 -0.34 19.03
C TYR A 245 -12.46 -1.46 19.68
N GLU A 246 -13.78 -1.28 19.81
CA GLU A 246 -14.69 -2.29 20.34
C GLU A 246 -15.82 -2.53 19.34
N SER A 247 -15.91 -3.77 18.88
CA SER A 247 -16.90 -4.26 17.93
C SER A 247 -17.67 -5.42 18.54
N GLU A 248 -18.98 -5.46 18.29
CA GLU A 248 -19.83 -6.60 18.67
C GLU A 248 -19.53 -7.84 17.81
N TYR A 249 -18.94 -7.61 16.64
CA TYR A 249 -18.57 -8.64 15.68
C TYR A 249 -17.13 -9.09 15.84
N LYS A 250 -16.87 -10.33 15.44
CA LYS A 250 -15.55 -10.95 15.45
C LYS A 250 -15.44 -11.97 14.34
N ILE A 251 -14.22 -12.17 13.86
CA ILE A 251 -13.92 -13.26 12.92
C ILE A 251 -14.20 -14.59 13.63
N ALA A 252 -15.14 -15.39 13.11
CA ALA A 252 -15.46 -16.71 13.64
C ALA A 252 -14.69 -17.84 12.94
N ASP A 253 -14.43 -17.68 11.64
CA ASP A 253 -13.76 -18.63 10.74
C ASP A 253 -12.38 -19.07 11.29
N SER A 254 -12.20 -20.39 11.45
CA SER A 254 -10.99 -20.99 12.01
C SER A 254 -9.77 -20.78 11.13
N ASP A 255 -9.95 -20.83 9.82
CA ASP A 255 -8.87 -20.76 8.84
C ASP A 255 -8.33 -19.33 8.78
N ILE A 256 -9.23 -18.32 8.87
CA ILE A 256 -8.81 -16.92 8.98
C ILE A 256 -8.06 -16.67 10.29
N LYS A 257 -8.53 -17.20 11.42
CA LYS A 257 -7.81 -17.05 12.70
C LYS A 257 -6.42 -17.68 12.63
N GLN A 258 -6.32 -18.87 12.06
CA GLN A 258 -5.03 -19.53 11.87
C GLN A 258 -4.12 -18.73 10.93
N LEU A 259 -4.69 -18.17 9.85
CA LEU A 259 -3.96 -17.28 8.96
C LEU A 259 -3.43 -16.07 9.73
N LEU A 260 -4.27 -15.31 10.44
CA LEU A 260 -3.88 -14.09 11.16
C LEU A 260 -2.82 -14.33 12.25
N THR A 261 -2.76 -15.53 12.84
CA THR A 261 -1.73 -15.91 13.82
C THR A 261 -0.44 -16.45 13.19
N SER A 262 -0.42 -16.70 11.88
CA SER A 262 0.76 -17.21 11.18
C SER A 262 1.85 -16.15 11.02
N SER A 263 3.11 -16.60 11.02
CA SER A 263 4.30 -15.75 10.81
C SER A 263 4.48 -15.39 9.34
N THR A 264 4.81 -14.13 9.08
CA THR A 264 5.16 -13.60 7.74
C THR A 264 6.62 -13.89 7.35
N GLN A 265 7.48 -14.19 8.31
CA GLN A 265 8.88 -14.55 8.08
C GLN A 265 9.08 -16.06 8.20
N LYS A 266 9.97 -16.63 7.36
CA LYS A 266 10.40 -18.03 7.50
C LYS A 266 11.21 -18.16 8.79
N LYS A 267 10.82 -19.08 9.68
CA LYS A 267 11.64 -19.45 10.84
C LYS A 267 13.00 -19.95 10.31
N LYS A 268 14.10 -19.25 10.64
CA LYS A 268 15.45 -19.81 10.47
C LYS A 268 15.46 -21.13 11.23
N ASN A 269 15.60 -22.25 10.53
CA ASN A 269 15.79 -23.56 11.16
C ASN A 269 17.08 -23.50 11.98
N LYS A 270 16.99 -23.16 13.27
CA LYS A 270 18.07 -23.42 14.23
C LYS A 270 18.25 -24.94 14.21
N LYS A 271 19.31 -25.42 13.54
CA LYS A 271 19.79 -26.79 13.67
C LYS A 271 19.90 -27.08 15.17
N LYS A 272 18.95 -27.84 15.71
CA LYS A 272 18.95 -28.28 17.12
C LYS A 272 20.22 -29.10 17.36
N LYS A 273 21.21 -28.49 18.01
CA LYS A 273 22.25 -29.23 18.72
C LYS A 273 21.56 -29.94 19.88
N LYS A 274 21.52 -31.27 19.83
CA LYS A 274 21.01 -32.14 20.92
C LYS A 274 21.68 -31.77 22.24
N LYS A 275 20.88 -31.50 23.29
CA LYS A 275 21.21 -31.84 24.68
C LYS A 275 19.96 -31.93 25.55
N GLY A 276 19.73 -33.13 26.09
CA GLY A 276 19.27 -33.44 27.46
C GLY A 276 17.97 -32.84 28.01
N THR A 277 16.93 -33.68 28.05
CA THR A 277 16.03 -33.98 29.18
C THR A 277 15.79 -32.95 30.32
N GLY A 278 14.51 -32.68 30.60
CA GLY A 278 14.01 -32.20 31.90
C GLY A 278 12.59 -31.60 31.79
N ALA A 279 11.66 -32.06 32.62
CA ALA A 279 10.20 -31.90 32.46
C ALA A 279 9.57 -30.70 33.20
N SER A 280 8.32 -30.42 32.80
CA SER A 280 7.17 -29.85 33.53
C SER A 280 6.90 -28.33 33.50
N GLY A 281 5.64 -28.00 33.16
CA GLY A 281 4.83 -27.07 33.96
C GLY A 281 4.36 -25.74 33.36
N ALA A 282 3.08 -25.71 32.97
CA ALA A 282 2.12 -24.59 33.04
C ALA A 282 2.22 -23.35 32.13
N ALA A 283 1.04 -22.92 31.69
CA ALA A 283 0.74 -21.85 30.75
C ALA A 283 0.68 -20.46 31.39
N ALA A 284 1.06 -19.44 30.63
CA ALA A 284 0.51 -18.09 30.67
C ALA A 284 0.80 -17.43 29.31
N LEU A 285 -0.25 -16.94 28.65
CA LEU A 285 -0.19 -16.11 27.44
C LEU A 285 -0.08 -14.67 27.90
N ASP A 286 1.04 -14.01 27.61
CA ASP A 286 1.14 -12.56 27.48
C ASP A 286 2.42 -12.18 26.73
N ASN A 287 2.36 -11.03 26.08
CA ASN A 287 3.41 -10.27 25.38
C ASN A 287 3.63 -10.52 23.89
N VAL A 288 2.98 -9.65 23.11
CA VAL A 288 3.49 -9.16 21.82
C VAL A 288 4.58 -8.13 22.16
N GLU A 289 5.84 -8.56 22.20
CA GLU A 289 6.97 -7.62 22.27
C GLU A 289 7.17 -6.95 20.90
N ALA A 290 7.27 -5.62 20.95
CA ALA A 290 7.77 -4.80 19.86
C ALA A 290 9.19 -5.26 19.50
N VAL A 291 9.44 -5.42 18.20
CA VAL A 291 10.80 -5.66 17.71
C VAL A 291 11.50 -4.31 17.69
N GLU A 292 12.47 -4.15 18.59
CA GLU A 292 13.46 -3.07 18.54
C GLU A 292 14.28 -3.18 17.25
N ASP A 293 14.44 -2.04 16.61
CA ASP A 293 15.25 -1.81 15.41
C ASP A 293 16.72 -1.75 15.82
N ASP A 294 17.40 -2.90 15.81
CA ASP A 294 18.85 -2.94 15.89
C ASP A 294 19.42 -2.60 14.51
N GLY A 295 19.60 -1.30 14.28
CA GLY A 295 20.52 -0.78 13.29
C GLY A 295 21.96 -1.16 13.65
N ASP A 296 22.69 -1.67 12.66
CA ASP A 296 24.12 -1.49 12.39
C ASP A 296 24.60 -2.70 11.57
N GLU A 297 24.46 -2.62 10.24
CA GLU A 297 25.34 -3.39 9.35
C GLU A 297 26.26 -2.39 8.65
N ASP A 298 27.51 -2.35 9.16
CA ASP A 298 28.65 -1.65 8.59
C ASP A 298 28.77 -1.96 7.09
N PHE A 299 28.60 -0.94 6.26
CA PHE A 299 29.05 -0.97 4.87
C PHE A 299 30.58 -0.83 4.87
N GLU A 300 31.29 -1.96 4.77
CA GLU A 300 32.70 -1.94 4.40
C GLU A 300 32.81 -1.55 2.91
N ASP A 301 33.34 -0.35 2.65
CA ASP A 301 33.75 0.14 1.33
C ASP A 301 34.84 -0.77 0.75
N GLU A 302 34.51 -1.58 -0.27
CA GLU A 302 35.54 -2.14 -1.15
C GLU A 302 35.98 -1.09 -2.19
N PRO A 303 37.28 -0.80 -2.34
CA PRO A 303 37.76 0.20 -3.28
C PRO A 303 37.80 -0.31 -4.71
N ASP A 304 37.20 0.49 -5.61
CA ASP A 304 37.16 0.31 -7.06
C ASP A 304 38.58 0.30 -7.68
N PRO A 305 39.00 -0.78 -8.38
CA PRO A 305 40.29 -0.80 -9.05
C PRO A 305 40.13 -0.27 -10.47
N VAL A 306 40.79 0.85 -10.77
CA VAL A 306 41.42 1.24 -12.05
C VAL A 306 41.28 2.75 -12.27
N ALA A 307 42.15 3.51 -11.61
CA ALA A 307 42.63 4.79 -12.13
C ALA A 307 43.90 5.18 -11.36
N GLN A 308 45.08 4.83 -11.88
CA GLN A 308 46.31 5.64 -11.80
C GLN A 308 47.53 4.83 -12.27
N LYS A 309 47.95 5.06 -13.52
CA LYS A 309 49.35 4.91 -13.93
C LYS A 309 49.71 6.01 -14.92
N LYS A 310 50.04 7.20 -14.39
CA LYS A 310 50.95 8.15 -15.03
C LYS A 310 51.71 8.93 -13.95
N SER A 311 52.97 8.56 -13.73
CA SER A 311 54.13 9.46 -13.80
C SER A 311 55.22 9.05 -12.82
N THR A 312 56.25 8.38 -13.36
CA THR A 312 57.61 8.52 -12.85
C THR A 312 58.52 8.74 -14.06
N LYS A 313 59.05 9.96 -14.15
CA LYS A 313 60.08 10.39 -15.11
C LYS A 313 61.46 10.23 -14.47
N SER A 314 62.49 10.14 -15.34
CA SER A 314 63.95 10.19 -15.09
C SER A 314 64.58 8.83 -14.74
N LYS A 315 65.62 8.31 -15.41
CA LYS A 315 66.76 8.94 -16.11
C LYS A 315 67.57 7.92 -16.96
N LYS A 316 68.11 8.41 -18.10
CA LYS A 316 69.46 8.21 -18.70
C LYS A 316 69.88 6.94 -19.49
N SER A 317 70.58 7.27 -20.60
CA SER A 317 71.59 6.52 -21.40
C SER A 317 71.08 5.36 -22.25
N LYS A 318 71.48 5.17 -23.51
CA LYS A 318 72.58 5.66 -24.36
C LYS A 318 72.02 5.93 -25.76
#